data_AF-A0AAV3AU29-F1
#
_entry.id   AF-A0AAV3AU29-F1
#
_cell.length_a   1.000
_cell.length_b   1.000
_cell.length_c   1.000
_cell.angle_alpha   90.00
_cell.angle_beta   90.00
_cell.angle_gamma   90.00
#
_symmetry.space_group_name_H-M   'P 1'
#
loop_
_entity.id
_entity.type
_entity.pdbx_description
1 polymer ?
#
loop_
_entity_poly.entity_id
_entity_poly.type
_entity_poly.pdbx_seq_one_letter_code
_entity_poly.pdbx_strand_id
1 'polypeptide(L)'
;MLCWKCPRSRCPLGASALTVSVLCWIFIYPTERSPDHKTVLREVLREPRGWRRNGTETASFRKLLNDCCDPSHLFSMTKVNTPLGENLWFDGELLYSLTIDNSTYNLFPQEIPFKLPLKKCSVVGNGGILKGSRCGKQIDEADFVIRCNLPPLSSDFIQDVGTKTQLVTVNPSIIDKRFQNLLWSRKSFVESVKVYKSSYVYMPAFSMKHGTEPSLRVYYTLADFSTNQTVLFANPNFLRNVGKFWKSKGVHSKRLSTGLFMVSAALSLCEEVTVYGFWPFQINLKGKPISHHYYDDVPPLTGFHSMPEEFLQLWLLHKTGILRVQLEQCDTASSNQKPH
;
A
#
# COMPACT_ATOMS: atom_id res chain seq x y z
N MET A 1 62.48 49.47 21.76
CA MET A 1 61.61 48.94 22.83
C MET A 1 60.19 49.01 22.27
N LEU A 2 59.40 47.96 22.05
CA LEU A 2 59.28 46.65 22.68
C LEU A 2 59.50 45.50 21.69
N CYS A 3 59.99 44.38 22.23
CA CYS A 3 60.26 43.12 21.54
C CYS A 3 59.36 42.05 22.20
N TRP A 4 58.55 41.33 21.43
CA TRP A 4 57.94 40.03 21.83
C TRP A 4 57.56 39.26 20.56
N LYS A 5 58.43 38.35 20.10
CA LYS A 5 58.46 36.89 20.37
C LYS A 5 57.24 36.14 19.81
N CYS A 6 57.42 35.56 18.62
CA CYS A 6 56.58 34.50 18.06
C CYS A 6 56.59 33.25 18.96
N PRO A 7 55.44 32.62 19.25
CA PRO A 7 55.38 31.23 19.63
C PRO A 7 55.19 30.35 18.39
N ARG A 8 56.19 29.50 18.12
CA ARG A 8 56.02 28.27 17.32
C ARG A 8 54.99 27.39 18.04
N SER A 9 53.77 27.33 17.52
CA SER A 9 52.83 26.27 17.87
C SER A 9 52.74 25.30 16.70
N ARG A 10 53.18 24.06 16.96
CA ARG A 10 53.04 22.89 16.10
C ARG A 10 51.55 22.74 15.75
N CYS A 11 51.22 22.76 14.46
CA CYS A 11 49.95 22.23 13.98
C CYS A 11 49.86 20.74 14.38
N PRO A 12 48.78 20.29 15.03
CA PRO A 12 48.55 18.86 15.18
C PRO A 12 48.22 18.31 13.79
N LEU A 13 49.14 17.47 13.29
CA LEU A 13 48.89 16.49 12.23
C LEU A 13 47.77 15.55 12.71
N GLY A 14 46.52 15.97 12.52
CA GLY A 14 45.35 15.22 13.01
C GLY A 14 44.01 15.76 12.52
N ALA A 15 43.94 17.01 12.06
CA ALA A 15 42.69 17.59 11.53
C ALA A 15 42.38 17.22 10.07
N SER A 16 43.35 16.68 9.32
CA SER A 16 43.18 16.27 7.91
C SER A 16 42.74 14.81 7.74
N ALA A 17 42.97 13.93 8.73
CA ALA A 17 42.55 12.52 8.65
C ALA A 17 41.06 12.31 8.95
N LEU A 18 40.48 13.13 9.84
CA LEU A 18 39.06 13.05 10.20
C LEU A 18 38.16 13.68 9.12
N THR A 19 38.60 14.74 8.45
CA THR A 19 37.86 15.36 7.34
C THR A 19 37.86 14.49 6.08
N VAL A 20 38.97 13.80 5.78
CA VAL A 20 39.03 12.84 4.66
C VAL A 20 38.21 11.57 4.97
N SER A 21 38.16 11.14 6.23
CA SER A 21 37.33 9.99 6.63
C SER A 21 35.83 10.31 6.56
N VAL A 22 35.40 11.51 6.98
CA VAL A 22 33.99 11.92 6.87
C VAL A 22 33.56 12.12 5.41
N LEU A 23 34.44 12.64 4.54
CA LEU A 23 34.15 12.75 3.11
C LEU A 23 34.13 11.37 2.42
N CYS A 24 34.99 10.43 2.81
CA CYS A 24 34.91 9.04 2.32
C CYS A 24 33.67 8.29 2.81
N TRP A 25 33.14 8.61 4.00
CA TRP A 25 31.87 8.03 4.47
C TRP A 25 30.67 8.45 3.62
N ILE A 26 30.70 9.64 3.00
CA ILE A 26 29.66 10.10 2.08
C ILE A 26 29.72 9.36 0.73
N PHE A 27 30.88 8.81 0.35
CA PHE A 27 31.08 8.09 -0.92
C PHE A 27 31.06 6.55 -0.81
N ILE A 28 31.06 5.97 0.40
CA ILE A 28 31.07 4.51 0.61
C ILE A 28 29.69 3.94 0.93
N TYR A 29 28.72 4.77 1.34
CA TYR A 29 27.32 4.39 1.19
C TYR A 29 26.91 4.70 -0.24
N PRO A 30 26.48 3.71 -1.04
CA PRO A 30 25.62 4.07 -2.15
C PRO A 30 24.46 4.81 -1.49
N THR A 31 24.33 6.10 -1.77
CA THR A 31 23.02 6.71 -1.76
C THR A 31 22.21 5.80 -2.65
N GLU A 32 21.40 4.90 -2.06
CA GLU A 32 20.61 3.92 -2.80
C GLU A 32 19.74 4.73 -3.74
N ARG A 33 20.22 4.85 -4.98
CA ARG A 33 19.60 5.66 -5.99
C ARG A 33 18.35 4.90 -6.35
N SER A 34 17.19 5.53 -6.12
CA SER A 34 15.89 4.98 -6.53
C SER A 34 16.03 4.32 -7.90
N PRO A 35 15.53 3.08 -8.07
CA PRO A 35 15.71 2.29 -9.28
C PRO A 35 15.42 3.11 -10.54
N ASP A 36 16.38 3.13 -11.47
CA ASP A 36 16.22 3.85 -12.73
C ASP A 36 15.12 3.18 -13.57
N HIS A 37 14.08 3.94 -13.92
CA HIS A 37 12.91 3.46 -14.65
C HIS A 37 13.26 2.76 -15.97
N LYS A 38 14.32 3.18 -16.68
CA LYS A 38 14.77 2.51 -17.93
C LYS A 38 15.33 1.13 -17.66
N THR A 39 15.96 0.93 -16.51
CA THR A 39 16.50 -0.36 -16.09
C THR A 39 15.39 -1.31 -15.70
N VAL A 40 14.43 -0.84 -14.89
CA VAL A 40 13.24 -1.62 -14.50
C VAL A 40 12.41 -2.01 -15.73
N LEU A 41 12.17 -1.07 -16.65
CA LEU A 41 11.43 -1.34 -17.88
C LEU A 41 12.12 -2.42 -18.73
N ARG A 42 13.45 -2.35 -18.89
CA ARG A 42 14.21 -3.37 -19.63
C ARG A 42 14.11 -4.75 -18.98
N GLU A 43 14.10 -4.82 -17.66
CA GLU A 43 13.92 -6.09 -16.95
C GLU A 43 12.52 -6.67 -17.19
N VAL A 44 11.47 -5.85 -17.03
CA VAL A 44 10.08 -6.26 -17.25
C VAL A 44 9.87 -6.77 -18.67
N LEU A 45 10.43 -6.09 -19.67
CA LEU A 45 10.31 -6.48 -21.08
C LEU A 45 11.09 -7.74 -21.47
N ARG A 46 12.06 -8.16 -20.65
CA ARG A 46 12.85 -9.39 -20.89
C ARG A 46 12.18 -10.64 -20.33
N GLU A 47 11.21 -10.49 -19.44
CA GLU A 47 10.55 -11.62 -18.79
C GLU A 47 9.75 -12.44 -19.82
N PRO A 48 9.91 -13.78 -19.85
CA PRO A 48 9.18 -14.63 -20.79
C PRO A 48 7.66 -14.50 -20.63
N ARG A 49 6.93 -14.57 -21.75
CA ARG A 49 5.47 -14.63 -21.72
C ARG A 49 5.01 -15.97 -21.15
N GLY A 50 4.20 -15.91 -20.09
CA GLY A 50 3.58 -17.10 -19.50
C GLY A 50 3.92 -17.28 -18.03
N TRP A 51 3.49 -16.34 -17.19
CA TRP A 51 3.60 -16.46 -15.74
C TRP A 51 2.91 -17.73 -15.24
N ARG A 52 3.55 -18.45 -14.33
CA ARG A 52 3.00 -19.63 -13.66
C ARG A 52 3.17 -19.50 -12.15
N ARG A 53 2.15 -19.96 -11.43
CA ARG A 53 2.16 -20.00 -9.97
C ARG A 53 3.16 -21.05 -9.48
N ASN A 54 3.95 -20.70 -8.48
CA ASN A 54 4.82 -21.62 -7.76
C ASN A 54 4.27 -21.83 -6.35
N GLY A 55 3.49 -22.90 -6.16
CA GLY A 55 2.81 -23.17 -4.90
C GLY A 55 3.74 -23.30 -3.69
N THR A 56 4.94 -23.84 -3.88
CA THR A 56 5.94 -24.00 -2.82
C THR A 56 6.46 -22.65 -2.35
N GLU A 57 6.87 -21.78 -3.27
CA GLU A 57 7.32 -20.43 -2.94
C GLU A 57 6.19 -19.59 -2.34
N THR A 58 4.96 -19.72 -2.86
CA THR A 58 3.77 -19.05 -2.29
C THR A 58 3.57 -19.47 -0.84
N ALA A 59 3.61 -20.77 -0.53
CA ALA A 59 3.42 -21.27 0.83
C ALA A 59 4.53 -20.82 1.78
N SER A 60 5.79 -20.88 1.34
CA SER A 60 6.94 -20.41 2.10
C SER A 60 6.84 -18.91 2.41
N PHE A 61 6.49 -18.09 1.43
CA PHE A 61 6.34 -16.65 1.62
C PHE A 61 5.14 -16.30 2.51
N ARG A 62 4.01 -17.02 2.36
CA ARG A 62 2.86 -16.88 3.24
C ARG A 62 3.23 -17.16 4.70
N LYS A 63 4.03 -18.19 4.95
CA LYS A 63 4.53 -18.49 6.30
C LYS A 63 5.32 -17.30 6.88
N LEU A 64 6.23 -16.70 6.10
CA LEU A 64 6.99 -15.53 6.55
C LEU A 64 6.09 -14.36 6.96
N LEU A 65 5.02 -14.10 6.20
CA LEU A 65 4.06 -13.04 6.51
C LEU A 65 3.21 -13.36 7.75
N ASN A 66 2.79 -14.62 7.91
CA ASN A 66 2.07 -15.06 9.09
C ASN A 66 2.94 -14.93 10.34
N ASP A 67 4.20 -15.38 10.28
CA ASP A 67 5.14 -15.35 11.41
C ASP A 67 5.50 -13.91 11.82
N CYS A 68 5.63 -12.97 10.89
CA CYS A 68 5.98 -11.58 11.22
C CYS A 68 4.81 -10.73 11.69
N CYS A 69 3.63 -10.96 11.09
CA CYS A 69 2.63 -9.92 10.95
C CYS A 69 1.21 -10.42 11.20
N ASP A 70 1.01 -11.74 11.27
CA ASP A 70 -0.25 -12.45 11.48
C ASP A 70 -1.49 -11.75 10.92
N PRO A 71 -1.61 -11.61 9.58
CA PRO A 71 -2.74 -10.88 9.00
C PRO A 71 -4.08 -11.58 9.28
N SER A 72 -4.08 -12.88 9.56
CA SER A 72 -5.30 -13.62 9.90
C SER A 72 -5.97 -13.11 11.18
N HIS A 73 -5.18 -12.59 12.13
CA HIS A 73 -5.67 -12.04 13.38
C HIS A 73 -5.58 -10.51 13.42
N LEU A 74 -4.54 -9.91 12.82
CA LEU A 74 -4.23 -8.49 12.93
C LEU A 74 -4.62 -7.66 11.71
N PHE A 75 -5.22 -8.22 10.65
CA PHE A 75 -5.61 -7.41 9.49
C PHE A 75 -6.49 -6.21 9.87
N SER A 76 -7.50 -6.42 10.72
CA SER A 76 -8.34 -5.34 11.24
C SER A 76 -8.45 -5.39 12.76
N MET A 77 -8.78 -4.26 13.37
CA MET A 77 -9.21 -4.18 14.77
C MET A 77 -10.46 -5.04 14.95
N THR A 78 -10.46 -5.88 15.98
CA THR A 78 -11.58 -6.72 16.39
C THR A 78 -11.69 -6.69 17.91
N LYS A 79 -12.84 -7.06 18.46
CA LYS A 79 -13.03 -7.19 19.91
C LYS A 79 -12.14 -8.27 20.53
N VAL A 80 -11.73 -9.26 19.76
CA VAL A 80 -10.81 -10.33 20.19
C VAL A 80 -9.37 -9.83 20.28
N ASN A 81 -8.91 -9.04 19.31
CA ASN A 81 -7.52 -8.59 19.25
C ASN A 81 -7.26 -7.20 19.87
N THR A 82 -8.31 -6.54 20.36
CA THR A 82 -8.23 -5.21 20.98
C THR A 82 -9.15 -5.13 22.21
N PRO A 83 -8.79 -5.77 23.34
CA PRO A 83 -9.55 -5.72 24.59
C PRO A 83 -9.69 -4.31 25.19
N LEU A 84 -10.75 -4.13 25.98
CA LEU A 84 -10.98 -2.93 26.79
C LEU A 84 -9.82 -2.67 27.75
N GLY A 85 -9.43 -1.40 27.90
CA GLY A 85 -8.34 -0.94 28.76
C GLY A 85 -6.94 -1.12 28.18
N GLU A 86 -6.77 -1.76 27.02
CA GLU A 86 -5.47 -1.86 26.37
C GLU A 86 -4.98 -0.50 25.85
N ASN A 87 -3.68 -0.26 25.93
CA ASN A 87 -3.04 0.90 25.32
C ASN A 87 -2.62 0.60 23.88
N LEU A 88 -3.38 1.12 22.92
CA LEU A 88 -3.12 1.00 21.50
C LEU A 88 -2.07 2.03 21.05
N TRP A 89 -0.91 1.56 20.60
CA TRP A 89 0.16 2.42 20.11
C TRP A 89 0.04 2.68 18.61
N PHE A 90 0.08 3.95 18.22
CA PHE A 90 0.02 4.36 16.82
C PHE A 90 1.29 3.92 16.07
N ASP A 91 1.15 3.44 14.84
CA ASP A 91 2.31 2.93 14.07
C ASP A 91 3.13 4.06 13.44
N GLY A 92 2.48 5.15 13.03
CA GLY A 92 3.12 6.31 12.42
C GLY A 92 3.61 7.37 13.38
N GLU A 93 3.21 7.31 14.64
CA GLU A 93 3.53 8.30 15.68
C GLU A 93 3.86 7.57 16.99
N LEU A 94 5.08 7.05 17.09
CA LEU A 94 5.50 6.06 18.10
C LEU A 94 5.36 6.49 19.57
N LEU A 95 5.22 7.79 19.84
CA LEU A 95 5.08 8.34 21.19
C LEU A 95 3.62 8.57 21.60
N TYR A 96 2.67 8.25 20.73
CA TYR A 96 1.25 8.42 20.99
C TYR A 96 0.58 7.05 21.14
N SER A 97 -0.35 6.99 22.08
CA SER A 97 -1.21 5.86 22.34
C SER A 97 -2.62 6.31 22.68
N LEU A 98 -3.57 5.40 22.54
CA LEU A 98 -4.96 5.56 22.91
C LEU A 98 -5.34 4.38 23.81
N THR A 99 -5.89 4.64 24.99
CA THR A 99 -6.49 3.59 25.81
C THR A 99 -7.86 3.23 25.26
N ILE A 100 -8.11 1.94 25.03
CA ILE A 100 -9.37 1.46 24.46
C ILE A 100 -10.48 1.53 25.50
N ASP A 101 -11.43 2.42 25.27
CA ASP A 101 -12.61 2.61 26.10
C ASP A 101 -13.84 1.92 25.49
N ASN A 102 -14.97 1.96 26.19
CA ASN A 102 -16.23 1.37 25.72
C ASN A 102 -16.69 1.98 24.39
N SER A 103 -16.47 3.28 24.18
CA SER A 103 -16.90 3.95 22.95
C SER A 103 -16.14 3.41 21.74
N THR A 104 -14.81 3.28 21.85
CA THR A 104 -13.94 2.77 20.80
C THR A 104 -14.14 1.27 20.57
N TYR A 105 -14.21 0.48 21.65
CA TYR A 105 -14.37 -0.97 21.59
C TYR A 105 -15.65 -1.40 20.87
N ASN A 106 -16.73 -0.64 21.03
CA ASN A 106 -18.01 -0.94 20.37
C ASN A 106 -18.02 -0.68 18.86
N LEU A 107 -17.01 0.01 18.32
CA LEU A 107 -16.86 0.20 16.88
C LEU A 107 -16.31 -1.02 16.17
N PHE A 108 -15.70 -1.95 16.90
CA PHE A 108 -15.01 -3.09 16.32
C PHE A 108 -15.95 -4.29 16.15
N PRO A 109 -15.85 -5.05 15.04
CA PRO A 109 -16.54 -6.32 14.92
C PRO A 109 -15.97 -7.34 15.90
N GLN A 110 -16.72 -8.41 16.17
CA GLN A 110 -16.25 -9.49 17.04
C GLN A 110 -14.98 -10.14 16.50
N GLU A 111 -14.99 -10.47 15.21
CA GLU A 111 -13.89 -11.06 14.45
C GLU A 111 -13.88 -10.44 13.03
N ILE A 112 -12.93 -10.86 12.18
CA ILE A 112 -12.91 -10.44 10.78
C ILE A 112 -14.21 -10.93 10.08
N PRO A 113 -14.99 -10.05 9.44
CA PRO A 113 -16.36 -10.37 9.00
C PRO A 113 -16.42 -11.15 7.66
N PHE A 114 -15.37 -11.89 7.31
CA PHE A 114 -15.37 -12.72 6.11
C PHE A 114 -14.61 -14.02 6.34
N LYS A 115 -15.10 -15.10 5.73
CA LYS A 115 -14.56 -16.44 5.91
C LYS A 115 -13.21 -16.57 5.21
N LEU A 116 -12.21 -17.03 5.95
CA LEU A 116 -10.88 -17.37 5.45
C LEU A 116 -10.76 -18.90 5.20
N PRO A 117 -9.88 -19.34 4.29
CA PRO A 117 -9.11 -18.53 3.35
C PRO A 117 -9.97 -17.99 2.20
N LEU A 118 -9.59 -16.83 1.67
CA LEU A 118 -10.13 -16.31 0.41
C LEU A 118 -9.48 -17.08 -0.75
N LYS A 119 -10.23 -17.32 -1.83
CA LYS A 119 -9.71 -18.04 -3.00
C LYS A 119 -8.88 -17.12 -3.88
N LYS A 120 -9.49 -16.52 -4.92
CA LYS A 120 -8.80 -15.62 -5.85
C LYS A 120 -9.02 -14.17 -5.46
N CYS A 121 -7.92 -13.44 -5.28
CA CYS A 121 -7.94 -12.03 -4.93
C CYS A 121 -7.32 -11.16 -6.02
N SER A 122 -8.02 -10.08 -6.35
CA SER A 122 -7.49 -8.98 -7.17
C SER A 122 -7.19 -7.78 -6.27
N VAL A 123 -5.93 -7.35 -6.20
CA VAL A 123 -5.55 -6.09 -5.54
C VAL A 123 -5.33 -5.04 -6.61
N VAL A 124 -6.17 -4.00 -6.59
CA VAL A 124 -6.18 -2.95 -7.61
C VAL A 124 -5.60 -1.66 -7.01
N GLY A 125 -4.37 -1.36 -7.40
CA GLY A 125 -3.75 -0.06 -7.22
C GLY A 125 -4.30 0.96 -8.22
N ASN A 126 -3.81 2.19 -8.14
CA ASN A 126 -4.37 3.31 -8.91
C ASN A 126 -3.51 3.75 -10.09
N GLY A 127 -2.40 3.07 -10.39
CA GLY A 127 -1.43 3.51 -11.39
C GLY A 127 -2.03 3.71 -12.78
N GLY A 128 -1.57 4.76 -13.47
CA GLY A 128 -2.05 5.12 -14.82
C GLY A 128 -1.85 4.05 -15.90
N ILE A 129 -1.03 3.02 -15.63
CA ILE A 129 -0.85 1.84 -16.50
C ILE A 129 -2.17 1.11 -16.79
N LEU A 130 -3.19 1.26 -15.93
CA LEU A 130 -4.51 0.67 -16.13
C LEU A 130 -5.28 1.31 -17.29
N LYS A 131 -4.99 2.55 -17.67
CA LYS A 131 -5.75 3.26 -18.70
C LYS A 131 -5.57 2.57 -20.07
N GLY A 132 -6.67 2.09 -20.65
CA GLY A 132 -6.68 1.30 -21.89
C GLY A 132 -6.15 -0.13 -21.73
N SER A 133 -6.06 -0.66 -20.51
CA SER A 133 -5.66 -2.04 -20.23
C SER A 133 -6.76 -3.06 -20.52
N ARG A 134 -8.02 -2.63 -20.43
CA ARG A 134 -9.22 -3.46 -20.56
C ARG A 134 -9.28 -4.63 -19.58
N CYS A 135 -8.66 -4.47 -18.42
CA CYS A 135 -8.57 -5.51 -17.41
C CYS A 135 -9.81 -5.65 -16.51
N GLY A 136 -10.84 -4.83 -16.71
CA GLY A 136 -11.98 -4.77 -15.80
C GLY A 136 -12.72 -6.08 -15.66
N LYS A 137 -12.92 -6.82 -16.76
CA LYS A 137 -13.56 -8.14 -16.72
C LYS A 137 -12.71 -9.15 -15.91
N GLN A 138 -11.41 -9.20 -16.17
CA GLN A 138 -10.50 -10.12 -15.47
C GLN A 138 -10.37 -9.77 -13.98
N ILE A 139 -10.36 -8.48 -13.62
CA ILE A 139 -10.39 -8.03 -12.22
C ILE A 139 -11.66 -8.54 -11.53
N ASP A 140 -12.81 -8.39 -12.19
CA ASP A 140 -14.12 -8.76 -11.66
C ASP A 140 -14.34 -10.29 -11.64
N GLU A 141 -13.46 -11.11 -12.21
CA GLU A 141 -13.51 -12.59 -12.09
C GLU A 141 -13.04 -13.09 -10.73
N ALA A 142 -12.30 -12.28 -9.96
CA ALA A 142 -11.84 -12.65 -8.62
C ALA A 142 -13.00 -12.81 -7.61
N ASP A 143 -12.78 -13.64 -6.59
CA ASP A 143 -13.73 -13.83 -5.49
C ASP A 143 -13.74 -12.62 -4.55
N PHE A 144 -12.57 -11.97 -4.39
CA PHE A 144 -12.39 -10.81 -3.51
C PHE A 144 -11.54 -9.72 -4.19
N VAL A 145 -12.11 -8.54 -4.38
CA VAL A 145 -11.45 -7.39 -5.00
C VAL A 145 -11.17 -6.32 -3.95
N ILE A 146 -9.89 -5.98 -3.80
CA ILE A 146 -9.38 -4.92 -2.91
C ILE A 146 -8.99 -3.72 -3.75
N ARG A 147 -9.58 -2.55 -3.45
CA ARG A 147 -9.27 -1.27 -4.12
C ARG A 147 -8.61 -0.29 -3.15
N CYS A 148 -7.66 0.49 -3.65
CA CYS A 148 -6.90 1.41 -2.82
C CYS A 148 -7.43 2.84 -2.93
N ASN A 149 -7.69 3.49 -1.79
CA ASN A 149 -7.85 4.93 -1.63
C ASN A 149 -9.06 5.53 -2.38
N LEU A 150 -10.22 4.87 -2.27
CA LEU A 150 -11.51 5.34 -2.78
C LEU A 150 -11.47 5.86 -4.25
N PRO A 151 -10.94 5.08 -5.20
CA PRO A 151 -10.71 5.57 -6.55
C PRO A 151 -12.02 5.57 -7.37
N PRO A 152 -12.24 6.52 -8.29
CA PRO A 152 -13.49 6.61 -9.03
C PRO A 152 -13.75 5.36 -9.90
N LEU A 153 -14.99 4.87 -9.90
CA LEU A 153 -15.48 3.79 -10.76
C LEU A 153 -16.48 4.31 -11.80
N SER A 154 -16.24 5.48 -12.37
CA SER A 154 -17.10 6.05 -13.43
C SER A 154 -17.05 5.20 -14.70
N SER A 155 -18.06 5.37 -15.57
CA SER A 155 -18.22 4.63 -16.83
C SER A 155 -16.94 4.57 -17.68
N ASP A 156 -16.15 5.65 -17.65
CA ASP A 156 -14.94 5.81 -18.47
C ASP A 156 -13.81 4.85 -18.06
N PHE A 157 -13.86 4.31 -16.83
CA PHE A 157 -12.80 3.45 -16.29
C PHE A 157 -13.22 1.99 -16.13
N ILE A 158 -14.52 1.67 -16.17
CA ILE A 158 -15.04 0.33 -15.86
C ILE A 158 -14.42 -0.75 -16.76
N GLN A 159 -14.18 -0.45 -18.04
CA GLN A 159 -13.55 -1.41 -18.95
C GLN A 159 -12.14 -1.79 -18.49
N ASP A 160 -11.41 -0.84 -17.89
CA ASP A 160 -10.03 -1.02 -17.45
C ASP A 160 -9.93 -1.60 -16.04
N VAL A 161 -10.80 -1.15 -15.12
CA VAL A 161 -10.65 -1.41 -13.68
C VAL A 161 -11.78 -2.24 -13.04
N GLY A 162 -12.85 -2.50 -13.77
CA GLY A 162 -14.00 -3.27 -13.30
C GLY A 162 -14.85 -2.53 -12.27
N THR A 163 -15.84 -3.23 -11.71
CA THR A 163 -16.78 -2.67 -10.71
C THR A 163 -16.86 -3.48 -9.43
N LYS A 164 -16.50 -4.77 -9.46
CA LYS A 164 -16.55 -5.64 -8.28
C LYS A 164 -15.61 -5.07 -7.23
N THR A 165 -16.10 -4.98 -6.00
CA THR A 165 -15.35 -4.48 -4.85
C THR A 165 -15.86 -5.17 -3.60
N GLN A 166 -14.99 -5.89 -2.91
CA GLN A 166 -15.29 -6.43 -1.58
C GLN A 166 -14.71 -5.52 -0.50
N LEU A 167 -13.58 -4.87 -0.76
CA LEU A 167 -12.94 -3.95 0.16
C LEU A 167 -12.36 -2.74 -0.58
N VAL A 168 -12.61 -1.55 -0.06
CA VAL A 168 -11.99 -0.31 -0.52
C VAL A 168 -11.32 0.38 0.66
N THR A 169 -10.05 0.75 0.51
CA THR A 169 -9.35 1.50 1.55
C THR A 169 -9.66 2.99 1.45
N VAL A 170 -9.68 3.67 2.59
CA VAL A 170 -9.83 5.13 2.65
C VAL A 170 -8.82 5.70 3.64
N ASN A 171 -7.80 6.38 3.11
CA ASN A 171 -6.86 7.11 3.95
C ASN A 171 -7.56 8.35 4.56
N PRO A 172 -7.35 8.68 5.86
CA PRO A 172 -7.93 9.86 6.49
C PRO A 172 -7.68 11.17 5.74
N SER A 173 -6.54 11.31 5.07
CA SER A 173 -6.23 12.50 4.25
C SER A 173 -7.16 12.70 3.05
N ILE A 174 -7.81 11.64 2.55
CA ILE A 174 -8.84 11.74 1.50
C ILE A 174 -10.07 12.43 2.07
N ILE A 175 -10.45 12.06 3.29
CA ILE A 175 -11.61 12.64 3.98
C ILE A 175 -11.39 14.13 4.22
N ASP A 176 -10.20 14.49 4.70
CA ASP A 176 -9.79 15.87 4.89
C ASP A 176 -9.80 16.67 3.57
N LYS A 177 -9.01 16.23 2.58
CA LYS A 177 -8.74 17.00 1.36
C LYS A 177 -9.90 17.02 0.36
N ARG A 178 -10.60 15.90 0.18
CA ARG A 178 -11.64 15.75 -0.86
C ARG A 178 -13.04 16.06 -0.34
N PHE A 179 -13.29 15.83 0.96
CA PHE A 179 -14.62 15.91 1.54
C PHE A 179 -14.71 16.87 2.74
N GLN A 180 -13.77 17.83 2.83
CA GLN A 180 -13.71 18.86 3.89
C GLN A 180 -13.87 18.27 5.29
N ASN A 181 -13.23 17.12 5.51
CA ASN A 181 -13.23 16.39 6.77
C ASN A 181 -14.62 16.00 7.31
N LEU A 182 -15.63 15.95 6.43
CA LEU A 182 -17.05 15.69 6.72
C LEU A 182 -17.68 16.65 7.74
N LEU A 183 -17.13 17.86 7.85
CA LEU A 183 -17.64 18.90 8.75
C LEU A 183 -18.90 19.59 8.20
N TRP A 184 -19.11 19.52 6.89
CA TRP A 184 -20.25 20.14 6.20
C TRP A 184 -21.15 19.07 5.57
N SER A 185 -21.40 19.17 4.26
CA SER A 185 -22.19 18.17 3.54
C SER A 185 -21.46 16.83 3.48
N ARG A 186 -22.11 15.81 4.04
CA ARG A 186 -21.66 14.41 4.01
C ARG A 186 -22.10 13.67 2.74
N LYS A 187 -23.02 14.27 1.96
CA LYS A 187 -23.69 13.63 0.82
C LYS A 187 -22.72 13.21 -0.28
N SER A 188 -21.78 14.09 -0.65
CA SER A 188 -20.76 13.80 -1.68
C SER A 188 -19.91 12.57 -1.32
N PHE A 189 -19.51 12.46 -0.05
CA PHE A 189 -18.78 11.28 0.42
C PHE A 189 -19.64 10.02 0.33
N VAL A 190 -20.87 10.06 0.84
CA VAL A 190 -21.80 8.92 0.79
C VAL A 190 -22.06 8.47 -0.64
N GLU A 191 -22.28 9.40 -1.58
CA GLU A 191 -22.44 9.09 -3.00
C GLU A 191 -21.18 8.46 -3.60
N SER A 192 -20.00 8.94 -3.22
CA SER A 192 -18.73 8.35 -3.67
C SER A 192 -18.49 6.93 -3.15
N VAL A 193 -19.07 6.57 -1.99
CA VAL A 193 -18.94 5.24 -1.39
C VAL A 193 -20.04 4.28 -1.90
N LYS A 194 -21.22 4.80 -2.27
CA LYS A 194 -22.35 3.99 -2.77
C LYS A 194 -22.00 3.10 -3.96
N VAL A 195 -21.09 3.54 -4.83
CA VAL A 195 -20.65 2.78 -6.02
C VAL A 195 -20.04 1.42 -5.68
N TYR A 196 -19.51 1.25 -4.46
CA TYR A 196 -18.91 0.00 -4.01
C TYR A 196 -19.91 -0.99 -3.40
N LYS A 197 -21.22 -0.66 -3.39
CA LYS A 197 -22.29 -1.55 -2.92
C LYS A 197 -22.02 -2.03 -1.48
N SER A 198 -22.28 -3.29 -1.15
CA SER A 198 -22.11 -3.85 0.19
C SER A 198 -20.64 -4.23 0.48
N SER A 199 -19.72 -3.27 0.32
CA SER A 199 -18.28 -3.48 0.53
C SER A 199 -17.80 -3.09 1.93
N TYR A 200 -16.63 -3.57 2.32
CA TYR A 200 -15.88 -3.07 3.46
C TYR A 200 -15.16 -1.76 3.15
N VAL A 201 -15.29 -0.77 4.03
CA VAL A 201 -14.54 0.49 4.00
C VAL A 201 -13.40 0.37 5.02
N TYR A 202 -12.18 0.20 4.55
CA TYR A 202 -11.02 -0.10 5.40
C TYR A 202 -10.19 1.16 5.68
N MET A 203 -10.07 1.55 6.95
CA MET A 203 -9.45 2.82 7.35
C MET A 203 -8.33 2.64 8.37
N PRO A 204 -7.14 3.25 8.19
CA PRO A 204 -6.08 3.25 9.18
C PRO A 204 -6.31 4.33 10.26
N ALA A 205 -7.45 4.27 10.97
CA ALA A 205 -7.86 5.27 11.96
C ALA A 205 -6.81 5.49 13.06
N PHE A 206 -6.22 4.40 13.56
CA PHE A 206 -5.25 4.42 14.66
C PHE A 206 -3.80 4.36 14.18
N SER A 207 -3.55 4.77 12.93
CA SER A 207 -2.20 4.79 12.37
C SER A 207 -1.43 6.05 12.75
N MET A 208 -2.11 7.20 12.72
CA MET A 208 -1.61 8.49 13.21
C MET A 208 -2.75 9.19 13.96
N LYS A 209 -2.45 9.97 15.01
CA LYS A 209 -3.44 10.59 15.91
C LYS A 209 -4.45 11.45 15.15
N HIS A 210 -3.97 12.23 14.18
CA HIS A 210 -4.82 13.09 13.36
C HIS A 210 -5.74 12.31 12.39
N GLY A 211 -5.50 11.01 12.21
CA GLY A 211 -6.31 10.13 11.38
C GLY A 211 -7.55 9.56 12.09
N THR A 212 -7.58 9.60 13.43
CA THR A 212 -8.66 9.00 14.23
C THR A 212 -9.99 9.71 13.98
N GLU A 213 -10.06 11.02 14.22
CA GLU A 213 -11.32 11.76 14.09
C GLU A 213 -11.96 11.70 12.68
N PRO A 214 -11.22 11.92 11.57
CA PRO A 214 -11.79 11.77 10.23
C PRO A 214 -12.37 10.38 9.98
N SER A 215 -11.70 9.34 10.51
CA SER A 215 -12.15 7.95 10.34
C SER A 215 -13.40 7.64 11.16
N LEU A 216 -13.50 8.17 12.38
CA LEU A 216 -14.72 8.07 13.18
C LEU A 216 -15.88 8.82 12.53
N ARG A 217 -15.63 9.99 11.93
CA ARG A 217 -16.67 10.70 11.15
C ARG A 217 -17.16 9.89 9.97
N VAL A 218 -16.29 9.16 9.28
CA VAL A 218 -16.71 8.23 8.22
C VAL A 218 -17.63 7.14 8.79
N TYR A 219 -17.24 6.50 9.90
CA TYR A 219 -18.06 5.47 10.54
C TYR A 219 -19.47 5.98 10.85
N TYR A 220 -19.57 7.09 11.60
CA TYR A 220 -20.87 7.66 11.97
C TYR A 220 -21.64 8.18 10.76
N THR A 221 -20.98 8.75 9.76
CA THR A 221 -21.65 9.19 8.52
C THR A 221 -22.29 8.02 7.78
N LEU A 222 -21.59 6.89 7.63
CA LEU A 222 -22.14 5.72 6.94
C LEU A 222 -23.28 5.06 7.72
N ALA A 223 -23.22 5.11 9.06
CA ALA A 223 -24.30 4.67 9.94
C ALA A 223 -25.53 5.59 9.87
N ASP A 224 -25.34 6.91 10.00
CA ASP A 224 -26.41 7.93 9.95
C ASP A 224 -27.19 7.87 8.62
N PHE A 225 -26.49 7.61 7.52
CA PHE A 225 -27.09 7.48 6.18
C PHE A 225 -27.63 6.08 5.87
N SER A 226 -27.58 5.15 6.84
CA SER A 226 -28.06 3.77 6.69
C SER A 226 -27.50 3.08 5.45
N THR A 227 -26.19 3.23 5.23
CA THR A 227 -25.51 2.64 4.07
C THR A 227 -25.20 1.16 4.30
N ASN A 228 -25.03 0.38 3.23
CA ASN A 228 -24.76 -1.06 3.33
C ASN A 228 -23.27 -1.38 3.55
N GLN A 229 -22.42 -0.37 3.63
CA GLN A 229 -20.98 -0.51 3.78
C GLN A 229 -20.63 -0.71 5.25
N THR A 230 -19.71 -1.63 5.51
CA THR A 230 -19.19 -1.89 6.87
C THR A 230 -17.80 -1.30 7.01
N VAL A 231 -17.57 -0.50 8.04
CA VAL A 231 -16.25 0.10 8.29
C VAL A 231 -15.38 -0.86 9.09
N LEU A 232 -14.15 -1.05 8.63
CA LEU A 232 -13.11 -1.81 9.32
C LEU A 232 -11.91 -0.91 9.60
N PHE A 233 -11.41 -0.92 10.83
CA PHE A 233 -10.21 -0.16 11.17
C PHE A 233 -8.97 -1.05 11.09
N ALA A 234 -7.90 -0.57 10.46
CA ALA A 234 -6.63 -1.29 10.39
C ALA A 234 -6.03 -1.45 11.78
N ASN A 235 -5.48 -2.62 12.10
CA ASN A 235 -4.70 -2.77 13.33
C ASN A 235 -3.31 -2.11 13.16
N PRO A 236 -2.92 -1.16 14.02
CA PRO A 236 -1.61 -0.50 13.89
C PRO A 236 -0.43 -1.46 14.11
N ASN A 237 -0.61 -2.56 14.85
CA ASN A 237 0.46 -3.57 14.98
C ASN A 237 0.71 -4.30 13.66
N PHE A 238 -0.34 -4.61 12.89
CA PHE A 238 -0.17 -5.15 11.54
C PHE A 238 0.60 -4.18 10.63
N LEU A 239 0.20 -2.90 10.61
CA LEU A 239 0.88 -1.88 9.81
C LEU A 239 2.36 -1.74 10.21
N ARG A 240 2.65 -1.73 11.52
CA ARG A 240 4.02 -1.67 12.06
C ARG A 240 4.85 -2.89 11.64
N ASN A 241 4.29 -4.08 11.79
CA ASN A 241 5.01 -5.33 11.53
C ASN A 241 5.30 -5.51 10.04
N VAL A 242 4.32 -5.23 9.17
CA VAL A 242 4.53 -5.25 7.70
C VAL A 242 5.54 -4.18 7.29
N GLY A 243 5.51 -3.00 7.92
CA GLY A 243 6.54 -1.97 7.74
C GLY A 243 7.95 -2.48 8.02
N LYS A 244 8.15 -3.13 9.17
CA LYS A 244 9.43 -3.75 9.55
C LYS A 244 9.84 -4.88 8.60
N PHE A 245 8.89 -5.71 8.20
CA PHE A 245 9.12 -6.83 7.27
C PHE A 245 9.66 -6.33 5.93
N TRP A 246 9.02 -5.35 5.30
CA TRP A 246 9.49 -4.84 4.01
C TRP A 246 10.77 -4.03 4.12
N LYS A 247 10.98 -3.32 5.24
CA LYS A 247 12.26 -2.66 5.52
C LYS A 247 13.42 -3.66 5.55
N SER A 248 13.23 -4.85 6.14
CA SER A 248 14.27 -5.90 6.12
C SER A 248 14.48 -6.54 4.74
N LYS A 249 13.57 -6.30 3.80
CA LYS A 249 13.65 -6.73 2.39
C LYS A 249 14.16 -5.62 1.45
N GLY A 250 14.64 -4.49 1.99
CA GLY A 250 15.22 -3.42 1.20
C GLY A 250 14.21 -2.38 0.69
N VAL A 251 13.07 -2.21 1.39
CA VAL A 251 12.14 -1.08 1.14
C VAL A 251 12.40 0.02 2.17
N HIS A 252 13.11 1.06 1.78
CA HIS A 252 13.52 2.18 2.61
C HIS A 252 12.59 3.37 2.43
N SER A 253 11.37 3.21 2.91
CA SER A 253 10.38 4.29 2.97
C SER A 253 10.14 4.72 4.41
N LYS A 254 9.67 5.96 4.59
CA LYS A 254 9.16 6.42 5.90
C LYS A 254 7.91 5.62 6.26
N ARG A 255 7.05 5.34 5.28
CA ARG A 255 5.86 4.49 5.39
C ARG A 255 5.65 3.74 4.09
N LEU A 256 5.15 2.51 4.17
CA LEU A 256 4.74 1.77 2.98
C LEU A 256 3.49 2.39 2.35
N SER A 257 3.33 2.22 1.03
CA SER A 257 2.10 2.57 0.36
C SER A 257 0.92 1.70 0.84
N THR A 258 -0.29 2.24 0.72
CA THR A 258 -1.52 1.46 0.93
C THR A 258 -1.55 0.21 0.07
N GLY A 259 -1.03 0.28 -1.17
CA GLY A 259 -0.97 -0.84 -2.09
C GLY A 259 -0.15 -1.99 -1.51
N LEU A 260 1.07 -1.74 -1.04
CA LEU A 260 1.92 -2.80 -0.51
C LEU A 260 1.36 -3.41 0.79
N PHE A 261 0.73 -2.60 1.65
CA PHE A 261 0.00 -3.13 2.81
C PHE A 261 -1.10 -4.11 2.40
N MET A 262 -1.92 -3.75 1.41
CA MET A 262 -3.02 -4.59 0.96
C MET A 262 -2.54 -5.84 0.22
N VAL A 263 -1.44 -5.76 -0.54
CA VAL A 263 -0.80 -6.95 -1.12
C VAL A 263 -0.28 -7.88 -0.03
N SER A 264 0.33 -7.35 1.03
CA SER A 264 0.83 -8.16 2.15
C SER A 264 -0.30 -8.89 2.88
N ALA A 265 -1.43 -8.21 3.10
CA ALA A 265 -2.63 -8.85 3.63
C ALA A 265 -3.15 -9.94 2.67
N ALA A 266 -3.32 -9.62 1.38
CA ALA A 266 -3.86 -10.55 0.39
C ALA A 266 -3.01 -11.82 0.25
N LEU A 267 -1.68 -11.73 0.30
CA LEU A 267 -0.79 -12.90 0.23
C LEU A 267 -1.00 -13.90 1.38
N SER A 268 -1.47 -13.41 2.53
CA SER A 268 -1.73 -14.23 3.70
C SER A 268 -3.18 -14.73 3.76
N LEU A 269 -4.13 -13.89 3.35
CA LEU A 269 -5.56 -14.16 3.42
C LEU A 269 -6.10 -14.92 2.20
N CYS A 270 -5.41 -14.85 1.06
CA CYS A 270 -5.87 -15.40 -0.22
C CYS A 270 -4.98 -16.55 -0.70
N GLU A 271 -5.59 -17.53 -1.38
CA GLU A 271 -4.88 -18.63 -2.04
C GLU A 271 -4.08 -18.14 -3.26
N GLU A 272 -4.70 -17.27 -4.07
CA GLU A 272 -4.13 -16.70 -5.30
C GLU A 272 -4.29 -15.18 -5.33
N VAL A 273 -3.21 -14.47 -5.68
CA VAL A 273 -3.20 -13.01 -5.72
C VAL A 273 -2.72 -12.54 -7.08
N THR A 274 -3.54 -11.71 -7.73
CA THR A 274 -3.13 -10.90 -8.89
C THR A 274 -3.23 -9.42 -8.52
N VAL A 275 -2.19 -8.66 -8.87
CA VAL A 275 -2.12 -7.22 -8.61
C VAL A 275 -2.19 -6.45 -9.93
N TYR A 276 -2.96 -5.36 -9.91
CA TYR A 276 -3.27 -4.52 -11.07
C TYR A 276 -2.96 -3.06 -10.75
N GLY A 277 -2.43 -2.29 -11.70
CA GLY A 277 -2.15 -0.86 -11.48
C GLY A 277 -0.98 -0.57 -10.55
N PHE A 278 -0.13 -1.56 -10.27
CA PHE A 278 1.12 -1.38 -9.52
C PHE A 278 2.25 -1.06 -10.49
N TRP A 279 2.35 0.21 -10.87
CA TRP A 279 3.40 0.71 -11.76
C TRP A 279 3.72 2.16 -11.39
N PRO A 280 4.84 2.41 -10.68
CA PRO A 280 5.14 3.71 -10.10
C PRO A 280 5.87 4.66 -11.05
N PHE A 281 5.92 4.36 -12.35
CA PHE A 281 6.69 5.11 -13.34
C PHE A 281 5.78 5.88 -14.29
N GLN A 282 6.23 7.04 -14.74
CA GLN A 282 5.48 7.95 -15.63
C GLN A 282 5.54 7.57 -17.12
N ILE A 283 6.03 6.37 -17.43
CA ILE A 283 6.04 5.83 -18.80
C ILE A 283 5.42 4.44 -18.81
N ASN A 284 4.67 4.09 -19.85
CA ASN A 284 4.19 2.72 -20.01
C ASN A 284 5.26 1.78 -20.57
N LEU A 285 4.89 0.51 -20.77
CA LEU A 285 5.77 -0.51 -21.33
C LEU A 285 6.25 -0.22 -22.77
N LYS A 286 5.59 0.70 -23.49
CA LYS A 286 5.97 1.16 -24.83
C LYS A 286 6.79 2.46 -24.79
N GLY A 287 7.20 2.92 -23.61
CA GLY A 287 7.97 4.15 -23.42
C GLY A 287 7.16 5.44 -23.61
N LYS A 288 5.82 5.37 -23.70
CA LYS A 288 4.98 6.56 -23.83
C LYS A 288 4.62 7.13 -22.44
N PRO A 289 4.57 8.45 -22.28
CA PRO A 289 4.13 9.07 -21.03
C PRO A 289 2.73 8.59 -20.60
N ILE A 290 2.56 8.39 -19.30
CA ILE A 290 1.29 8.07 -18.65
C ILE A 290 1.13 8.92 -17.39
N SER A 291 -0.12 9.16 -17.01
CA SER A 291 -0.45 9.85 -15.77
C SER A 291 -0.10 9.01 -14.54
N HIS A 292 0.03 9.66 -13.39
CA HIS A 292 0.27 8.97 -12.13
C HIS A 292 -0.86 8.01 -11.78
N HIS A 293 -2.11 8.49 -11.82
CA HIS A 293 -3.29 7.66 -11.63
C HIS A 293 -4.01 7.37 -12.96
N TYR A 294 -4.88 6.36 -12.98
CA TYR A 294 -5.72 6.12 -14.16
C TYR A 294 -6.83 7.17 -14.36
N TYR A 295 -7.14 7.93 -13.31
CA TYR A 295 -8.24 8.92 -13.28
C TYR A 295 -7.77 10.38 -13.16
N ASP A 296 -6.52 10.63 -12.75
CA ASP A 296 -5.91 11.97 -12.68
C ASP A 296 -4.38 11.87 -12.79
N ASP A 297 -3.69 13.01 -12.72
CA ASP A 297 -2.22 13.10 -12.73
C ASP A 297 -1.67 13.72 -11.44
N VAL A 298 -2.30 13.45 -10.29
CA VAL A 298 -1.87 14.01 -9.01
C VAL A 298 -0.76 13.14 -8.42
N PRO A 299 0.47 13.67 -8.22
CA PRO A 299 1.56 12.90 -7.64
C PRO A 299 1.34 12.65 -6.13
N PRO A 300 2.00 11.64 -5.56
CA PRO A 300 1.98 11.41 -4.12
C PRO A 300 2.74 12.51 -3.38
N LEU A 301 2.53 12.60 -2.07
CA LEU A 301 3.39 13.43 -1.21
C LEU A 301 4.85 12.91 -1.26
N THR A 302 5.78 13.81 -1.53
CA THR A 302 7.20 13.48 -1.65
C THR A 302 7.80 13.03 -0.31
N GLY A 303 8.71 12.07 -0.35
CA GLY A 303 9.47 11.61 0.83
C GLY A 303 8.73 10.71 1.82
N PHE A 304 7.50 10.28 1.51
CA PHE A 304 6.75 9.34 2.36
C PHE A 304 6.95 7.88 1.97
N HIS A 305 6.79 7.58 0.67
CA HIS A 305 6.82 6.23 0.10
C HIS A 305 8.01 6.07 -0.84
N SER A 306 8.54 4.84 -0.96
CA SER A 306 9.52 4.48 -1.99
C SER A 306 8.89 3.49 -2.98
N MET A 307 7.87 3.95 -3.71
CA MET A 307 7.08 3.08 -4.60
C MET A 307 7.90 2.33 -5.66
N PRO A 308 9.01 2.89 -6.22
CA PRO A 308 9.91 2.12 -7.08
C PRO A 308 10.53 0.89 -6.40
N GLU A 309 10.98 1.01 -5.15
CA GLU A 309 11.49 -0.13 -4.37
C GLU A 309 10.38 -1.13 -4.05
N GLU A 310 9.19 -0.64 -3.68
CA GLU A 310 8.02 -1.51 -3.46
C GLU A 310 7.69 -2.32 -4.73
N PHE A 311 7.73 -1.67 -5.90
CA PHE A 311 7.50 -2.34 -7.18
C PHE A 311 8.57 -3.40 -7.47
N LEU A 312 9.85 -3.14 -7.18
CA LEU A 312 10.89 -4.15 -7.35
C LEU A 312 10.62 -5.41 -6.50
N GLN A 313 10.13 -5.24 -5.28
CA GLN A 313 9.74 -6.37 -4.45
C GLN A 313 8.54 -7.13 -5.05
N LEU A 314 7.51 -6.42 -5.52
CA LEU A 314 6.38 -7.04 -6.21
C LEU A 314 6.80 -7.78 -7.47
N TRP A 315 7.76 -7.23 -8.21
CA TRP A 315 8.33 -7.85 -9.41
C TRP A 315 9.15 -9.09 -9.08
N LEU A 316 9.91 -9.08 -7.99
CA LEU A 316 10.58 -10.28 -7.50
C LEU A 316 9.57 -11.38 -7.15
N LEU A 317 8.50 -11.05 -6.43
CA LEU A 317 7.42 -12.00 -6.12
C LEU A 317 6.70 -12.49 -7.39
N HIS A 318 6.61 -11.66 -8.43
CA HIS A 318 6.10 -12.08 -9.73
C HIS A 318 6.95 -13.17 -10.35
N LYS A 319 8.26 -12.93 -10.45
CA LYS A 319 9.22 -13.84 -11.09
C LYS A 319 9.35 -15.16 -10.35
N THR A 320 9.16 -15.17 -9.03
CA THR A 320 9.16 -16.41 -8.23
C THR A 320 7.82 -17.15 -8.24
N GLY A 321 6.80 -16.63 -8.93
CA GLY A 321 5.48 -17.27 -9.03
C GLY A 321 4.62 -17.15 -7.78
N ILE A 322 4.95 -16.23 -6.85
CA ILE A 322 4.23 -16.03 -5.58
C ILE A 322 2.92 -15.25 -5.80
N LEU A 323 2.97 -14.20 -6.62
CA LEU A 323 1.82 -13.42 -7.06
C LEU A 323 1.95 -13.07 -8.54
N ARG A 324 0.86 -12.67 -9.19
CA ARG A 324 0.91 -12.17 -10.58
C ARG A 324 0.83 -10.64 -10.59
N VAL A 325 1.79 -9.97 -11.21
CA VAL A 325 1.68 -8.53 -11.54
C VAL A 325 1.15 -8.42 -12.98
N GLN A 326 -0.05 -7.87 -13.17
CA GLN A 326 -0.63 -7.65 -14.50
C GLN A 326 -0.28 -6.24 -14.99
N LEU A 327 0.63 -6.16 -15.97
CA LEU A 327 1.06 -4.88 -16.59
C LEU A 327 0.60 -4.73 -18.05
N GLU A 328 0.25 -5.84 -18.71
CA GLU A 328 -0.19 -5.84 -20.11
C GLU A 328 -1.70 -5.68 -20.24
N GLN A 329 -2.18 -5.47 -21.47
CA GLN A 329 -3.61 -5.51 -21.77
C GLN A 329 -4.18 -6.91 -21.53
N CYS A 330 -5.41 -6.99 -21.01
CA CYS A 330 -6.03 -8.26 -20.64
C CYS A 330 -6.82 -8.91 -21.79
N ASP A 331 -7.25 -8.13 -22.80
CA ASP A 331 -8.12 -8.60 -23.90
C ASP A 331 -7.42 -9.50 -24.95
N THR A 332 -6.10 -9.64 -24.93
CA THR A 332 -5.35 -10.36 -25.98
C THR A 332 -5.26 -11.87 -25.79
N ALA A 333 -5.77 -12.43 -24.68
CA ALA A 333 -5.60 -13.86 -24.36
C ALA A 333 -6.81 -14.76 -24.68
N SER A 334 -7.94 -14.20 -25.16
CA SER A 334 -9.19 -14.97 -25.34
C SER A 334 -9.43 -15.54 -26.75
N SER A 335 -8.48 -15.42 -27.69
CA SER A 335 -8.68 -15.89 -29.07
C SER A 335 -7.89 -17.14 -29.49
N ASN A 336 -6.96 -17.69 -28.70
CA ASN A 336 -6.05 -18.76 -29.18
C ASN A 336 -5.83 -19.94 -28.21
N GLN A 337 -6.86 -20.37 -27.49
CA GLN A 337 -6.84 -21.71 -26.87
C GLN A 337 -8.18 -22.42 -27.11
N LYS A 338 -8.36 -22.96 -28.32
CA LYS A 338 -9.20 -24.13 -28.51
C LYS A 338 -8.33 -25.36 -28.20
N PRO A 339 -8.75 -26.26 -27.28
CA PRO A 339 -8.13 -27.57 -27.19
C PRO A 339 -8.54 -28.38 -28.43
N HIS A 340 -7.54 -28.89 -29.15
CA HIS A 340 -7.71 -30.00 -30.09
C HIS A 340 -7.73 -31.32 -29.33
#